data_AF-A0A098GHK9-F1
#
_entry.id   AF-A0A098GHK9-F1
#
_cell.length_a   1.000
_cell.length_b   1.000
_cell.length_c   1.000
_cell.angle_alpha   90.00
_cell.angle_beta   90.00
_cell.angle_gamma   90.00
#
_symmetry.space_group_name_H-M   'P 1'
#
loop_
_entity.id
_entity.type
_entity.pdbx_description
1 polymer ?
#
loop_
_entity_poly.entity_id
_entity_poly.type
_entity_poly.pdbx_seq_one_letter_code
_entity_poly.pdbx_strand_id
1 'polypeptide(L)'
;MAAEPLQLQAIFPDLPREVPVINKDGDFSPLWSLGLSSLFQALQENFSNEGILFPRLSATNIANIQTIYTPLIGSPLPQNIPDISGKTVFDTTNRVSKQFVITYDNANPPNIVAAQWNILSYLVLGSGNPNGAQAGQVSWFYYDLTGHALYICTTSGSTGGAVWTAI
;
A
#
# COMPACT_ATOMS: atom_id res chain seq x y z
N MET A 1 14.16 -47.26 6.27
CA MET A 1 13.69 -46.06 7.01
C MET A 1 13.19 -45.08 5.97
N ALA A 2 11.88 -44.91 5.86
CA ALA A 2 11.29 -43.94 4.94
C ALA A 2 11.42 -42.54 5.56
N ALA A 3 11.87 -41.57 4.79
CA ALA A 3 11.97 -40.18 5.23
C ALA A 3 10.55 -39.62 5.45
N GLU A 4 10.31 -38.99 6.59
CA GLU A 4 9.08 -38.24 6.82
C GLU A 4 8.95 -37.11 5.78
N PRO A 5 7.75 -36.90 5.21
CA PRO A 5 7.52 -35.76 4.34
C PRO A 5 7.64 -34.46 5.15
N LEU A 6 8.45 -33.52 4.64
CA LEU A 6 8.53 -32.15 5.16
C LEU A 6 7.11 -31.56 5.20
N GLN A 7 6.52 -31.42 6.39
CA GLN A 7 5.33 -30.62 6.58
C GLN A 7 5.67 -29.18 6.18
N LEU A 8 5.03 -28.70 5.12
CA LEU A 8 5.04 -27.27 4.77
C LEU A 8 4.41 -26.50 5.94
N GLN A 9 5.25 -25.94 6.78
CA GLN A 9 4.85 -25.05 7.86
C GLN A 9 4.26 -23.77 7.23
N ALA A 10 3.04 -23.40 7.60
CA ALA A 10 2.49 -22.11 7.23
C ALA A 10 3.43 -21.01 7.76
N ILE A 11 3.72 -20.00 6.93
CA ILE A 11 4.59 -18.85 7.28
C ILE A 11 4.05 -18.05 8.48
N PHE A 12 2.79 -18.26 8.85
CA PHE A 12 2.18 -17.75 10.08
C PHE A 12 1.65 -18.92 10.92
N PRO A 13 2.52 -19.66 11.63
CA PRO A 13 2.08 -20.66 12.58
C PRO A 13 1.54 -19.88 13.80
N ASP A 14 0.22 -19.82 13.90
CA ASP A 14 -0.50 -19.38 15.10
C ASP A 14 -0.01 -18.07 15.74
N LEU A 15 0.00 -16.98 14.96
CA LEU A 15 -0.23 -15.69 15.61
C LEU A 15 -1.64 -15.72 16.19
N PRO A 16 -1.82 -15.43 17.50
CA PRO A 16 -3.16 -15.34 18.07
C PRO A 16 -3.93 -14.33 17.23
N ARG A 17 -5.03 -14.78 16.63
CA ARG A 17 -5.97 -13.98 15.83
C ARG A 17 -6.72 -12.92 16.67
N GLU A 18 -6.21 -12.66 17.87
CA GLU A 18 -6.81 -11.93 18.97
C GLU A 18 -5.86 -10.84 19.47
N VAL A 19 -5.11 -10.17 18.59
CA VAL A 19 -4.73 -8.79 18.92
C VAL A 19 -6.03 -8.02 18.84
N PRO A 20 -6.59 -7.53 19.96
CA PRO A 20 -7.86 -6.86 19.91
C PRO A 20 -7.70 -5.63 19.01
N VAL A 21 -8.51 -5.59 17.95
CA VAL A 21 -8.69 -4.45 17.04
C VAL A 21 -9.06 -3.17 17.82
N ILE A 22 -9.45 -3.38 19.08
CA ILE A 22 -9.88 -2.43 20.07
C ILE A 22 -8.75 -2.24 21.10
N ASN A 23 -8.29 -1.00 21.31
CA ASN A 23 -7.33 -0.69 22.37
C ASN A 23 -7.95 -0.96 23.76
N LYS A 24 -7.15 -0.87 24.83
CA LYS A 24 -7.61 -1.04 26.23
C LYS A 24 -8.77 -0.10 26.65
N ASP A 25 -9.04 0.93 25.84
CA ASP A 25 -10.04 1.98 26.09
C ASP A 25 -11.32 1.79 25.24
N GLY A 26 -11.39 0.77 24.37
CA GLY A 26 -12.58 0.49 23.55
C GLY A 26 -12.52 1.01 22.11
N ASP A 27 -11.43 1.67 21.70
CA ASP A 27 -11.33 2.30 20.38
C ASP A 27 -10.78 1.34 19.32
N PHE A 28 -11.50 1.24 18.19
CA PHE A 28 -10.97 0.63 16.98
C PHE A 28 -9.72 1.37 16.52
N SER A 29 -8.61 0.65 16.32
CA SER A 29 -7.46 1.18 15.58
C SER A 29 -7.88 1.41 14.11
N PRO A 30 -8.00 2.66 13.63
CA PRO A 30 -8.45 2.95 12.26
C PRO A 30 -7.46 2.42 11.20
N LEU A 31 -6.22 2.16 11.61
CA LEU A 31 -5.15 1.64 10.76
C LEU A 31 -5.35 0.16 10.41
N TRP A 32 -5.97 -0.61 11.31
CA TRP A 32 -6.31 -2.02 11.07
C TRP A 32 -7.45 -2.17 10.05
N SER A 33 -8.43 -1.26 10.08
CA SER A 33 -9.62 -1.34 9.23
C SER A 33 -9.41 -0.80 7.81
N LEU A 34 -8.52 0.19 7.61
CA LEU A 34 -8.39 0.89 6.33
C LEU A 34 -7.31 0.35 5.38
N GLY A 35 -6.28 -0.34 5.89
CA GLY A 35 -5.16 -0.80 5.05
C GLY A 35 -4.82 -2.27 5.22
N LEU A 36 -4.79 -2.75 6.47
CA LEU A 36 -4.37 -4.12 6.78
C LEU A 36 -5.45 -5.16 6.45
N SER A 37 -6.73 -4.88 6.72
CA SER A 37 -7.84 -5.79 6.35
C SER A 37 -7.88 -6.08 4.84
N SER A 38 -7.76 -5.04 4.00
CA SER A 38 -7.70 -5.16 2.54
C SER A 38 -6.42 -5.85 2.07
N LEU A 39 -5.29 -5.61 2.75
CA LEU A 39 -4.04 -6.32 2.51
C LEU A 39 -4.15 -7.80 2.88
N PHE A 40 -4.75 -8.13 4.03
CA PHE A 40 -4.95 -9.51 4.48
C PHE A 40 -5.95 -10.25 3.60
N GLN A 41 -7.03 -9.59 3.17
CA GLN A 41 -7.98 -10.19 2.25
C GLN A 41 -7.35 -10.41 0.87
N ALA A 42 -6.58 -9.44 0.36
CA ALA A 42 -5.80 -9.61 -0.87
C ALA A 42 -4.75 -10.73 -0.73
N LEU A 43 -4.12 -10.87 0.44
CA LEU A 43 -3.14 -11.92 0.74
C LEU A 43 -3.83 -13.29 0.83
N GLN A 44 -5.02 -13.37 1.43
CA GLN A 44 -5.78 -14.61 1.57
C GLN A 44 -6.40 -15.07 0.25
N GLU A 45 -6.93 -14.15 -0.55
CA GLU A 45 -7.56 -14.45 -1.84
C GLU A 45 -6.52 -14.75 -2.94
N ASN A 46 -5.31 -14.20 -2.84
CA ASN A 46 -4.24 -14.40 -3.82
C ASN A 46 -3.04 -15.15 -3.25
N PHE A 47 -3.22 -15.94 -2.17
CA PHE A 47 -2.11 -16.66 -1.57
C PHE A 47 -1.55 -17.72 -2.53
N SER A 48 -0.36 -17.46 -3.05
CA SER A 48 0.50 -18.42 -3.73
C SER A 48 1.87 -18.42 -3.04
N ASN A 49 2.70 -19.45 -3.27
CA ASN A 49 4.10 -19.42 -2.80
C ASN A 49 4.90 -18.20 -3.32
N GLU A 50 4.38 -17.51 -4.33
CA GLU A 50 4.98 -16.32 -4.95
C GLU A 50 4.47 -14.99 -4.34
N GLY A 51 3.44 -15.03 -3.48
CA GLY A 51 2.82 -13.86 -2.84
C GLY A 51 1.80 -13.12 -3.73
N ILE A 52 1.37 -11.92 -3.31
CA ILE A 52 0.60 -11.01 -4.17
C ILE A 52 1.55 -10.45 -5.23
N LEU A 53 1.31 -10.83 -6.49
CA LEU A 53 2.10 -10.33 -7.62
C LEU A 53 1.40 -9.15 -8.28
N PHE A 54 1.95 -7.95 -8.08
CA PHE A 54 1.58 -6.81 -8.90
C PHE A 54 2.28 -6.88 -10.26
N PRO A 55 1.60 -6.54 -11.38
CA PRO A 55 2.25 -6.38 -12.67
C PRO A 55 3.45 -5.46 -12.57
N ARG A 56 4.59 -5.90 -13.10
CA ARG A 56 5.85 -5.16 -13.04
C ARG A 56 5.96 -4.23 -14.24
N LEU A 57 6.02 -2.93 -14.00
CA LEU A 57 6.18 -1.91 -15.04
C LEU A 57 7.42 -1.06 -14.80
N SER A 58 8.10 -0.67 -15.88
CA SER A 58 9.17 0.33 -15.82
C SER A 58 8.59 1.74 -15.63
N ALA A 59 9.42 2.68 -15.16
CA ALA A 59 9.03 4.09 -15.08
C ALA A 59 8.51 4.64 -16.42
N THR A 60 9.09 4.22 -17.55
CA THR A 60 8.63 4.60 -18.90
C THR A 60 7.22 4.11 -19.18
N ASN A 61 6.89 2.86 -18.87
CA ASN A 61 5.54 2.32 -19.10
C ASN A 61 4.51 3.01 -18.21
N ILE A 62 4.87 3.29 -16.95
CA ILE A 62 4.03 4.03 -16.01
C ILE A 62 3.75 5.45 -16.53
N ALA A 63 4.77 6.14 -17.03
CA ALA A 63 4.64 7.46 -17.65
C ALA A 63 3.78 7.41 -18.92
N ASN A 64 3.96 6.40 -19.78
CA ASN A 64 3.13 6.23 -20.98
C ASN A 64 1.65 6.07 -20.62
N ILE A 65 1.33 5.26 -19.61
CA ILE A 65 -0.05 5.15 -19.10
C ILE A 65 -0.53 6.52 -18.61
N GLN A 66 0.27 7.23 -17.80
CA GLN A 66 -0.07 8.57 -17.32
C GLN A 66 -0.42 9.54 -18.45
N THR A 67 0.33 9.51 -19.56
CA THR A 67 0.07 10.41 -20.72
C THR A 67 -1.25 10.17 -21.43
N ILE A 68 -1.84 8.97 -21.29
CA ILE A 68 -3.17 8.67 -21.84
C ILE A 68 -4.28 9.39 -21.05
N TYR A 69 -4.15 9.45 -19.72
CA TYR A 69 -5.20 9.97 -18.84
C TYR A 69 -5.07 11.45 -18.49
N THR A 70 -3.85 12.01 -18.44
CA THR A 70 -3.64 13.43 -18.12
C THR A 70 -4.49 14.38 -18.98
N PRO A 71 -4.63 14.19 -20.30
CA PRO A 71 -5.46 15.07 -21.14
C PRO A 71 -6.96 14.94 -20.89
N LEU A 72 -7.41 13.89 -20.19
CA LEU A 72 -8.83 13.64 -19.93
C LEU A 72 -9.34 14.39 -18.69
N ILE A 73 -8.45 15.02 -17.92
CA ILE A 73 -8.81 15.82 -16.75
C ILE A 73 -9.72 16.98 -17.18
N GLY A 74 -10.85 17.14 -16.47
CA GLY A 74 -11.88 18.12 -16.77
C GLY A 74 -12.95 17.65 -17.75
N SER A 75 -12.88 16.39 -18.21
CA SER A 75 -13.89 15.78 -19.09
C SER A 75 -14.35 14.42 -18.56
N PRO A 76 -15.50 13.90 -19.01
CA PRO A 76 -15.91 12.53 -18.71
C PRO A 76 -14.96 11.51 -19.32
N LEU A 77 -14.79 10.35 -18.67
CA LEU A 77 -13.98 9.26 -19.21
C LEU A 77 -14.60 8.76 -20.54
N PRO A 78 -13.86 8.79 -21.66
CA PRO A 78 -14.37 8.28 -22.95
C PRO A 78 -14.65 6.78 -22.88
N GLN A 79 -15.72 6.33 -23.51
CA GLN A 79 -16.18 4.94 -23.45
C GLN A 79 -15.16 3.91 -23.97
N ASN A 80 -14.25 4.33 -24.84
CA ASN A 80 -13.18 3.49 -25.40
C ASN A 80 -11.90 3.45 -24.54
N ILE A 81 -11.84 4.21 -23.44
CA ILE A 81 -10.73 4.19 -22.50
C ILE A 81 -11.19 3.44 -21.25
N PRO A 82 -10.47 2.37 -20.84
CA PRO A 82 -10.84 1.62 -19.65
C PRO A 82 -10.68 2.46 -18.38
N ASP A 83 -11.56 2.25 -17.40
CA ASP A 83 -11.32 2.75 -16.04
C ASP A 83 -10.31 1.82 -15.35
N ILE A 84 -9.10 2.35 -15.09
CA ILE A 84 -8.04 1.63 -14.38
C ILE A 84 -7.87 2.11 -12.93
N SER A 85 -8.83 2.87 -12.40
CA SER A 85 -8.82 3.32 -11.00
C SER A 85 -8.72 2.11 -10.05
N GLY A 86 -7.86 2.24 -9.03
CA GLY A 86 -7.57 1.20 -8.07
C GLY A 86 -6.58 0.11 -8.55
N LYS A 87 -6.13 0.12 -9.81
CA LYS A 87 -5.16 -0.87 -10.31
C LYS A 87 -3.76 -0.60 -9.74
N THR A 88 -3.16 -1.64 -9.17
CA THR A 88 -1.83 -1.60 -8.57
C THR A 88 -0.79 -2.24 -9.48
N VAL A 89 0.38 -1.62 -9.57
CA VAL A 89 1.56 -2.10 -10.30
C VAL A 89 2.79 -1.97 -9.41
N PHE A 90 3.83 -2.75 -9.70
CA PHE A 90 5.14 -2.57 -9.09
C PHE A 90 6.05 -1.81 -10.05
N ASP A 91 6.46 -0.60 -9.65
CA ASP A 91 7.45 0.21 -10.36
C ASP A 91 8.82 -0.42 -10.16
N THR A 92 9.36 -1.05 -11.21
CA THR A 92 10.65 -1.75 -11.14
C THR A 92 11.84 -0.82 -11.04
N THR A 93 11.69 0.45 -11.42
CA THR A 93 12.74 1.45 -11.36
C THR A 93 12.91 1.95 -9.93
N ASN A 94 11.81 2.34 -9.28
CA ASN A 94 11.84 2.86 -7.91
C ASN A 94 11.68 1.78 -6.84
N ARG A 95 11.32 0.56 -7.25
CA ARG A 95 11.01 -0.60 -6.39
C ARG A 95 9.88 -0.31 -5.41
N VAL A 96 8.81 0.33 -5.89
CA VAL A 96 7.65 0.72 -5.09
C VAL A 96 6.36 0.25 -5.73
N SER A 97 5.37 -0.08 -4.90
CA SER A 97 4.02 -0.35 -5.38
C SER A 97 3.30 0.98 -5.64
N LYS A 98 2.67 1.10 -6.82
CA LYS A 98 1.88 2.27 -7.21
C LYS A 98 0.47 1.85 -7.55
N GLN A 99 -0.52 2.62 -7.13
CA GLN A 99 -1.91 2.46 -7.52
C GLN A 99 -2.35 3.63 -8.38
N PHE A 100 -3.03 3.36 -9.49
CA PHE A 100 -3.63 4.43 -10.30
C PHE A 100 -4.93 4.88 -9.65
N VAL A 101 -5.10 6.18 -9.45
CA VAL A 101 -6.30 6.76 -8.86
C VAL A 101 -6.93 7.71 -9.87
N ILE A 102 -8.18 7.43 -10.23
CA ILE A 102 -9.05 8.35 -10.96
C ILE A 102 -10.09 8.87 -9.97
N THR A 103 -10.16 10.19 -9.83
CA THR A 103 -11.15 10.90 -9.01
C THR A 103 -12.13 11.59 -9.92
N TYR A 104 -13.42 11.47 -9.59
CA TYR A 104 -14.51 12.06 -10.35
C TYR A 104 -15.19 13.17 -9.56
N ASP A 105 -15.77 14.16 -10.26
CA ASP A 105 -16.67 15.14 -9.66
C ASP A 105 -18.10 14.60 -9.55
N ASN A 106 -19.03 15.46 -9.13
CA ASN A 106 -20.45 15.13 -8.98
C ASN A 106 -21.29 15.50 -10.22
N ALA A 107 -20.68 15.79 -11.37
CA ALA A 107 -21.40 16.10 -12.59
C ALA A 107 -22.07 14.84 -13.19
N ASN A 108 -22.95 15.03 -14.17
CA ASN A 108 -23.58 13.94 -14.90
C ASN A 108 -23.54 14.18 -16.42
N PRO A 109 -22.68 13.48 -17.19
CA PRO A 109 -21.72 12.46 -16.73
C PRO A 109 -20.58 13.07 -15.88
N PRO A 110 -19.98 12.29 -14.96
CA PRO A 110 -18.93 12.78 -14.06
C PRO A 110 -17.65 13.10 -14.81
N ASN A 111 -17.02 14.23 -14.49
CA ASN A 111 -15.74 14.62 -15.05
C ASN A 111 -14.59 14.09 -14.19
N ILE A 112 -13.46 13.78 -14.84
CA ILE A 112 -12.22 13.40 -14.16
C ILE A 112 -11.60 14.65 -13.51
N VAL A 113 -11.43 14.64 -12.20
CA VAL A 113 -10.77 15.70 -11.42
C VAL A 113 -9.28 15.43 -11.28
N ALA A 114 -8.90 14.16 -11.15
CA ALA A 114 -7.52 13.72 -11.05
C ALA A 114 -7.39 12.33 -11.67
N ALA A 115 -6.26 12.07 -12.33
CA ALA A 115 -5.88 10.75 -12.80
C ALA A 115 -4.37 10.61 -12.65
N GLN A 116 -3.91 9.87 -11.65
CA GLN A 116 -2.48 9.81 -11.33
C GLN A 116 -2.05 8.52 -10.63
N TRP A 117 -0.77 8.17 -10.79
CA TRP A 117 -0.13 7.13 -10.00
C TRP A 117 0.23 7.64 -8.60
N ASN A 118 -0.30 6.99 -7.57
CA ASN A 118 0.07 7.22 -6.17
C ASN A 118 0.90 6.05 -5.65
N ILE A 119 1.89 6.34 -4.79
CA ILE A 119 2.62 5.28 -4.09
C ILE A 119 1.66 4.68 -3.06
N LEU A 120 1.37 3.38 -3.20
CA LEU A 120 0.46 2.66 -2.31
C LEU A 120 1.12 2.40 -0.96
N SER A 121 2.38 1.98 -1.00
CA SER A 121 3.21 1.74 0.18
C SER A 121 4.67 1.91 -0.18
N TYR A 122 5.44 2.43 0.76
CA TYR A 122 6.88 2.64 0.64
C TYR A 122 7.56 2.09 1.89
N LEU A 123 8.67 1.37 1.74
CA LEU A 123 9.49 0.94 2.87
C LEU A 123 10.78 1.75 2.88
N VAL A 124 10.96 2.52 3.95
CA VAL A 124 12.19 3.23 4.27
C VAL A 124 13.02 2.38 5.22
N LEU A 125 14.34 2.33 5.01
CA LEU A 125 15.27 1.73 5.96
C LEU A 125 16.05 2.86 6.65
N GLY A 126 16.21 2.78 7.96
CA GLY A 126 16.98 3.77 8.72
C GLY A 126 17.47 3.24 10.07
N SER A 127 17.87 4.14 10.96
CA SER A 127 18.37 3.82 12.29
C SER A 127 17.62 4.63 13.35
N GLY A 128 17.16 3.94 14.40
CA GLY A 128 16.41 4.51 15.51
C GLY A 128 14.95 4.84 15.17
N ASN A 129 14.27 5.42 16.16
CA ASN A 129 12.87 5.85 16.05
C ASN A 129 12.71 6.94 14.97
N PRO A 130 11.83 6.75 13.98
CA PRO A 130 11.65 7.71 12.88
C PRO A 130 10.92 9.01 13.27
N ASN A 131 10.27 9.07 14.43
CA ASN A 131 9.56 10.27 14.88
C ASN A 131 10.52 11.45 15.06
N GLY A 132 10.21 12.57 14.40
CA GLY A 132 11.05 13.77 14.39
C GLY A 132 12.24 13.72 13.42
N ALA A 133 12.57 12.54 12.87
CA ALA A 133 13.72 12.35 11.99
C ALA A 133 13.32 12.07 10.52
N GLN A 134 12.17 11.44 10.31
CA GLN A 134 11.76 10.96 8.99
C GLN A 134 10.43 11.56 8.55
N ALA A 135 10.41 12.19 7.37
CA ALA A 135 9.17 12.54 6.68
C ALA A 135 8.45 11.27 6.21
N GLY A 136 7.11 11.31 6.20
CA GLY A 136 6.30 10.14 5.88
C GLY A 136 4.97 10.50 5.25
N GLN A 137 4.35 9.51 4.60
CA GLN A 137 2.95 9.55 4.20
C GLN A 137 2.23 8.39 4.86
N VAL A 138 0.93 8.54 5.14
CA VAL A 138 0.11 7.45 5.70
C VAL A 138 0.32 6.17 4.88
N SER A 139 0.45 5.04 5.58
CA SER A 139 0.73 3.70 5.01
C SER A 139 2.15 3.48 4.50
N TRP A 140 3.07 4.44 4.70
CA TRP A 140 4.50 4.18 4.56
C TRP A 140 5.02 3.39 5.76
N PHE A 141 6.00 2.53 5.48
CA PHE A 141 6.71 1.73 6.46
C PHE A 141 8.12 2.27 6.65
N TYR A 142 8.62 2.16 7.87
CA TYR A 142 10.01 2.43 8.22
C TYR A 142 10.54 1.28 9.04
N TYR A 143 11.66 0.68 8.61
CA TYR A 143 12.33 -0.35 9.38
C TYR A 143 13.59 0.21 10.02
N ASP A 144 13.61 0.20 11.35
CA ASP A 144 14.76 0.56 12.16
C ASP A 144 15.75 -0.61 12.19
N LEU A 145 16.89 -0.43 11.53
CA LEU A 145 17.96 -1.42 11.44
C LEU A 145 18.71 -1.62 12.76
N THR A 146 18.61 -0.67 13.70
CA THR A 146 19.31 -0.72 14.99
C THR A 146 18.42 -1.29 16.08
N GLY A 147 17.19 -0.81 16.17
CA GLY A 147 16.18 -1.31 17.12
C GLY A 147 15.43 -2.54 16.64
N HIS A 148 15.64 -2.96 15.38
CA HIS A 148 14.93 -4.05 14.72
C HIS A 148 13.40 -3.95 14.81
N ALA A 149 12.88 -2.72 14.73
CA ALA A 149 11.47 -2.41 14.86
C ALA A 149 10.89 -1.91 13.54
N LEU A 150 9.69 -2.36 13.20
CA LEU A 150 8.91 -1.85 12.08
C LEU A 150 7.97 -0.76 12.58
N TYR A 151 7.88 0.33 11.81
CA TYR A 151 6.98 1.43 12.07
C TYR A 151 6.09 1.65 10.86
N ILE A 152 4.86 2.08 11.10
CA ILE A 152 3.94 2.58 10.08
C ILE A 152 3.70 4.08 10.31
N CYS A 153 3.74 4.86 9.24
CA CYS A 153 3.37 6.27 9.29
C CYS A 153 1.85 6.39 9.39
N THR A 154 1.38 7.05 10.44
CA THR A 154 -0.05 7.21 10.76
C THR A 154 -0.54 8.62 10.48
N THR A 155 0.38 9.58 10.34
CA THR A 155 0.08 10.97 9.94
C THR A 155 1.12 11.43 8.92
N SER A 156 0.66 11.79 7.71
CA SER A 156 1.54 12.34 6.67
C SER A 156 2.15 13.69 7.10
N GLY A 157 3.42 13.91 6.77
CA GLY A 157 4.09 15.18 7.07
C GLY A 157 5.56 15.21 6.68
N SER A 158 6.17 16.40 6.82
CA SER A 158 7.63 16.58 6.72
C SER A 158 8.34 15.99 7.94
N THR A 159 9.68 16.04 7.94
CA THR A 159 10.48 15.77 9.13
C THR A 159 10.00 16.66 10.29
N GLY A 160 9.61 16.04 11.41
CA GLY A 160 9.01 16.72 12.58
C GLY A 160 7.48 16.78 12.60
N GLY A 161 6.81 16.60 11.45
CA GLY A 161 5.34 16.59 11.35
C GLY A 161 4.75 15.21 11.12
N ALA A 162 5.50 14.29 10.51
CA ALA A 162 5.07 12.91 10.34
C ALA A 162 5.06 12.16 11.68
N VAL A 163 4.01 11.38 11.92
CA VAL A 163 3.86 10.54 13.11
C VAL A 163 4.01 9.08 12.70
N TRP A 164 4.91 8.38 13.39
CA TRP A 164 5.24 6.98 13.15
C TRP A 164 4.91 6.14 14.37
N THR A 165 4.19 5.04 14.15
CA THR A 165 3.78 4.11 15.21
C THR A 165 4.48 2.78 14.99
N ALA A 166 5.13 2.26 16.03
CA ALA A 166 5.73 0.92 15.98
C ALA A 166 4.62 -0.14 15.85
N ILE A 167 4.87 -1.18 15.06
CA ILE A 167 3.97 -2.31 14.81
C ILE A 167 4.65 -3.65 15.05
#